data_AF-S1RHF9-F1
#
_entry.id   AF-S1RHF9-F1
#
_cell.length_a   1.000
_cell.length_b   1.000
_cell.length_c   1.000
_cell.angle_alpha   90.00
_cell.angle_beta   90.00
_cell.angle_gamma   90.00
#
_symmetry.space_group_name_H-M   'P 1'
#
loop_
_entity.id
_entity.type
_entity.pdbx_description
1 polymer ?
#
loop_
_entity_poly.entity_id
_entity_poly.type
_entity_poly.pdbx_seq_one_letter_code
_entity_poly.pdbx_strand_id
1 'polypeptide(L)'
;MEIQTFSNNLFDLTVKTENGEALFDVETVARSLGFVQTKDGKEFVRWERVNGYLKKYSPQVGKGDYISEPMVYKLAFKANNALAEQFQDWLATEVLPAIRKHGGYLTEQKLEEALLNPDTLINLATQLKQEREGRLIAEQRVNELTPKASYYDKVLSNKALVTITVIAKDYGMSGKAMNALLHELGVQYKQGTTWLLYARYQKNGWTHSETVMITDKDGNEKAVLNTKWTQKGRLGLYELLKRRGYLPVIERETA
;
A
#
# COMPACT_ATOMS: atom_id res chain seq x y z
N MET A 1 -11.17 -15.91 -7.52
CA MET A 1 -9.76 -16.33 -7.66
C MET A 1 -9.74 -17.21 -8.88
N GLU A 2 -9.24 -16.69 -10.00
CA GLU A 2 -9.23 -17.42 -11.27
C GLU A 2 -7.78 -17.55 -11.73
N ILE A 3 -7.38 -18.79 -11.98
CA ILE A 3 -6.11 -19.14 -12.60
C ILE A 3 -6.44 -19.45 -14.06
N GLN A 4 -5.81 -18.74 -14.97
CA GLN A 4 -5.99 -18.90 -16.40
C GLN A 4 -4.62 -19.04 -17.07
N THR A 5 -4.55 -19.77 -18.18
CA THR A 5 -3.35 -19.81 -19.01
C THR A 5 -3.40 -18.64 -19.99
N PHE A 6 -2.47 -17.70 -19.88
CA PHE A 6 -2.28 -16.69 -20.91
C PHE A 6 -1.44 -17.31 -22.03
N SER A 7 -2.04 -17.39 -23.21
CA SER A 7 -1.35 -17.79 -24.43
C SER A 7 -1.33 -16.64 -25.43
N ASN A 8 -0.15 -16.30 -25.95
CA ASN A 8 -0.01 -15.36 -27.05
C ASN A 8 0.94 -15.92 -28.11
N ASN A 9 0.55 -17.02 -28.78
CA ASN A 9 1.28 -17.75 -29.86
C ASN A 9 2.78 -18.10 -29.61
N LEU A 10 3.37 -17.62 -28.53
CA LEU A 10 4.80 -17.57 -28.20
C LEU A 10 5.04 -17.96 -26.74
N PHE A 11 4.01 -17.92 -25.88
CA PHE A 11 4.09 -18.34 -24.49
C PHE A 11 2.80 -19.05 -24.08
N ASP A 12 2.92 -20.00 -23.16
CA ASP A 12 1.83 -20.42 -22.27
C ASP A 12 2.29 -20.11 -20.84
N LEU A 13 1.71 -19.09 -20.23
CA LEU A 13 2.03 -18.70 -18.85
C LEU A 13 0.84 -18.90 -17.95
N THR A 14 1.08 -19.42 -16.75
CA THR A 14 0.08 -19.47 -15.69
C THR A 14 -0.12 -18.06 -15.15
N VAL A 15 -1.33 -17.53 -15.31
CA VAL A 15 -1.73 -16.20 -14.87
C VAL A 15 -2.77 -16.32 -13.78
N LYS A 16 -2.54 -15.57 -12.71
CA LYS A 16 -3.49 -15.31 -11.65
C LYS A 16 -3.99 -13.87 -11.82
N THR A 17 -5.29 -13.68 -11.97
CA THR A 17 -5.87 -12.33 -11.98
C THR A 17 -6.29 -11.95 -10.57
N GLU A 18 -5.69 -10.88 -10.02
CA GLU A 18 -5.99 -10.36 -8.68
C GLU A 18 -6.17 -8.84 -8.74
N ASN A 19 -7.32 -8.33 -8.30
CA ASN A 19 -7.68 -6.90 -8.34
C ASN A 19 -7.56 -6.23 -9.72
N GLY A 20 -7.69 -6.99 -10.81
CA GLY A 20 -7.54 -6.49 -12.18
C GLY A 20 -6.10 -6.46 -12.68
N GLU A 21 -5.13 -6.91 -11.89
CA GLU A 21 -3.74 -7.08 -12.30
C GLU A 21 -3.44 -8.56 -12.59
N ALA A 22 -2.72 -8.80 -13.69
CA ALA A 22 -2.21 -10.11 -14.05
C ALA A 22 -0.90 -10.39 -13.29
N LEU A 23 -0.93 -11.44 -12.48
CA LEU A 23 0.19 -11.95 -11.71
C LEU A 23 0.64 -13.30 -12.28
N PHE A 24 1.93 -13.46 -12.51
CA PHE A 24 2.50 -14.62 -13.21
C PHE A 24 3.33 -15.45 -12.24
N ASP A 25 3.12 -16.77 -12.23
CA ASP A 25 3.93 -17.67 -11.41
C ASP A 25 5.41 -17.60 -11.83
N VAL A 26 6.27 -17.23 -10.89
CA VAL A 26 7.68 -16.93 -11.22
C VAL A 26 8.46 -18.17 -11.62
N GLU A 27 8.11 -19.35 -11.09
CA GLU A 27 8.77 -20.61 -11.43
C GLU A 27 8.49 -20.98 -12.88
N THR A 28 7.22 -20.89 -13.30
CA THR A 28 6.79 -21.14 -14.68
C THR A 28 7.47 -20.19 -15.64
N VAL A 29 7.47 -18.88 -15.34
CA VAL A 29 8.15 -17.87 -16.17
C VAL A 29 9.65 -18.17 -16.29
N ALA A 30 10.31 -18.49 -15.18
CA ALA A 30 11.75 -18.75 -15.18
C ALA A 30 12.11 -19.99 -16.02
N ARG A 31 11.28 -21.05 -15.97
CA ARG A 31 11.46 -22.25 -16.80
C ARG A 31 11.25 -21.93 -18.28
N SER A 32 10.16 -21.26 -18.63
CA SER A 32 9.86 -20.88 -20.02
C SER A 32 10.93 -19.98 -20.64
N LEU A 33 11.56 -19.12 -19.84
CA LEU A 33 12.64 -18.22 -20.28
C LEU A 33 14.04 -18.84 -20.18
N GLY A 34 14.15 -20.12 -19.82
CA GLY A 34 15.43 -20.83 -19.77
C GLY A 34 16.34 -20.42 -18.60
N PHE A 35 15.80 -19.77 -17.56
CA PHE A 35 16.53 -19.49 -16.32
C PHE A 35 16.62 -20.74 -15.43
N VAL A 36 17.06 -21.85 -16.01
CA VAL A 36 17.16 -23.16 -15.37
C VAL A 36 18.56 -23.74 -15.47
N GLN A 37 18.87 -24.66 -14.57
CA GLN A 37 20.09 -25.45 -14.57
C GLN A 37 19.76 -26.90 -14.24
N THR A 38 20.47 -27.82 -14.87
CA THR A 38 20.34 -29.25 -14.57
C THR A 38 21.46 -29.66 -13.62
N LYS A 39 21.09 -30.24 -12.48
CA LYS A 39 22.02 -30.83 -11.52
C LYS A 39 21.50 -32.21 -11.13
N ASP A 40 22.36 -33.22 -11.17
CA ASP A 40 22.00 -34.60 -10.83
C ASP A 40 20.75 -35.13 -11.57
N GLY A 41 20.60 -34.77 -12.86
CA GLY A 41 19.46 -35.15 -13.70
C GLY A 41 18.15 -34.44 -13.37
N LYS A 42 18.14 -33.49 -12.43
CA LYS A 42 16.97 -32.69 -12.05
C LYS A 42 17.15 -31.24 -12.48
N GLU A 43 16.08 -30.64 -12.99
CA GLU A 43 16.05 -29.25 -13.43
C GLU A 43 15.63 -28.31 -12.29
N PHE A 44 16.47 -27.30 -12.02
CA PHE A 44 16.27 -26.29 -11.00
C PHE A 44 16.26 -24.89 -11.59
N VAL A 45 15.40 -24.01 -11.07
CA VAL A 45 15.42 -22.58 -11.42
C VAL A 45 16.68 -21.92 -10.86
N ARG A 46 17.32 -21.06 -11.65
CA ARG A 46 18.45 -20.22 -11.25
C ARG A 46 17.95 -18.97 -10.53
N TRP A 47 17.47 -19.14 -9.30
CA TRP A 47 16.90 -18.05 -8.50
C TRP A 47 17.82 -16.84 -8.33
N GLU A 48 19.13 -17.06 -8.22
CA GLU A 48 20.11 -15.97 -8.16
C GLU A 48 20.03 -15.05 -9.38
N ARG A 49 19.87 -15.62 -10.58
CA ARG A 49 19.81 -14.86 -11.84
C ARG A 49 18.48 -14.12 -11.99
N VAL A 50 17.37 -14.79 -11.66
CA VAL A 50 16.03 -14.18 -11.64
C VAL A 50 16.02 -12.99 -10.67
N ASN A 51 16.45 -13.20 -9.43
CA ASN A 51 16.52 -12.14 -8.42
C ASN A 51 17.53 -11.05 -8.78
N GLY A 52 18.64 -11.40 -9.44
CA GLY A 52 19.60 -10.43 -9.96
C GLY A 52 18.97 -9.45 -10.94
N TYR A 53 18.11 -9.92 -11.85
CA TYR A 53 17.40 -9.07 -12.81
C TYR A 53 16.23 -8.29 -12.20
N LEU A 54 15.59 -8.84 -11.16
CA LEU A 54 14.44 -8.23 -10.51
C LEU A 54 14.76 -7.38 -9.27
N LYS A 55 16.02 -7.32 -8.83
CA LYS A 55 16.47 -6.65 -7.59
C LYS A 55 15.94 -5.22 -7.39
N LYS A 56 15.72 -4.46 -8.48
CA LYS A 56 15.22 -3.08 -8.42
C LYS A 56 13.68 -2.97 -8.35
N TYR A 57 12.98 -4.06 -8.64
CA TYR A 57 11.54 -4.08 -8.88
C TYR A 57 10.79 -4.92 -7.84
N SER A 58 11.45 -5.89 -7.22
CA SER A 58 10.85 -6.79 -6.23
C SER A 58 11.85 -7.15 -5.12
N PRO A 59 11.38 -7.42 -3.90
CA PRO A 59 12.09 -8.28 -2.95
C PRO A 59 12.47 -9.63 -3.59
N GLN A 60 13.32 -10.40 -2.90
CA GLN A 60 13.70 -11.72 -3.39
C GLN A 60 12.47 -12.61 -3.58
N VAL A 61 12.35 -13.19 -4.77
CA VAL A 61 11.29 -14.12 -5.16
C VAL A 61 11.80 -15.55 -5.19
N GLY A 62 10.90 -16.49 -4.94
CA GLY A 62 11.13 -17.92 -4.95
C GLY A 62 9.89 -18.71 -5.40
N LYS A 63 9.92 -20.01 -5.12
CA LYS A 63 8.85 -20.93 -5.50
C LYS A 63 7.53 -20.55 -4.83
N GLY A 64 6.47 -20.42 -5.62
CA GLY A 64 5.12 -20.05 -5.17
C GLY A 64 4.85 -18.54 -5.14
N ASP A 65 5.87 -17.72 -5.43
CA ASP A 65 5.70 -16.29 -5.59
C ASP A 65 5.19 -15.94 -6.99
N TYR A 66 4.56 -14.77 -7.07
CA TYR A 66 4.06 -14.23 -8.33
C TYR A 66 4.74 -12.90 -8.63
N ILE A 67 4.97 -12.66 -9.92
CA ILE A 67 5.55 -11.42 -10.43
C ILE A 67 4.56 -10.72 -11.37
N SER A 68 4.65 -9.40 -11.47
CA SER A 68 3.80 -8.63 -12.37
C SER A 68 4.26 -8.75 -13.82
N GLU A 69 3.36 -8.47 -14.77
CA GLU A 69 3.64 -8.49 -16.20
C GLU A 69 4.89 -7.68 -16.61
N PRO A 70 5.14 -6.45 -16.10
CA PRO A 70 6.36 -5.72 -16.42
C PRO A 70 7.63 -6.47 -16.00
N MET A 71 7.60 -7.22 -14.89
CA MET A 71 8.72 -8.04 -14.45
C MET A 71 8.95 -9.23 -15.38
N VAL A 72 7.89 -9.85 -15.90
CA VAL A 72 7.99 -10.90 -16.92
C VAL A 72 8.70 -10.35 -18.15
N TYR A 73 8.33 -9.17 -18.65
CA TYR A 73 9.01 -8.55 -19.79
C TYR A 73 10.48 -8.23 -19.50
N LYS A 74 10.81 -7.73 -18.29
CA LYS A 74 12.21 -7.50 -17.90
C LYS A 74 13.03 -8.79 -17.93
N LEU A 75 12.45 -9.90 -17.49
CA LEU A 75 13.08 -11.21 -17.57
C LEU A 75 13.22 -11.68 -19.02
N ALA A 76 12.17 -11.53 -19.84
CA ALA A 76 12.18 -11.93 -21.25
C ALA A 76 13.26 -11.20 -22.06
N PHE A 77 13.46 -9.89 -21.82
CA PHE A 77 14.55 -9.11 -22.44
C PHE A 77 15.96 -9.49 -21.99
N LYS A 78 16.11 -10.31 -20.93
CA LYS A 78 17.41 -10.80 -20.43
C LYS A 78 17.63 -12.29 -20.72
N ALA A 79 16.59 -12.98 -21.14
CA ALA A 79 16.65 -14.36 -21.59
C ALA A 79 17.25 -14.43 -23.00
N ASN A 80 17.87 -15.57 -23.28
CA ASN A 80 18.58 -15.86 -24.52
C ASN A 80 18.24 -17.26 -25.04
N ASN A 81 17.08 -17.79 -24.66
CA ASN A 81 16.56 -19.02 -25.27
C ASN A 81 15.76 -18.66 -26.52
N ALA A 82 15.54 -19.65 -27.40
CA ALA A 82 14.83 -19.45 -28.66
C ALA A 82 13.45 -18.78 -28.48
N LEU A 83 12.75 -19.10 -27.39
CA LEU A 83 11.47 -18.49 -27.05
C LEU A 83 11.59 -16.97 -26.80
N ALA A 84 12.57 -16.56 -26.00
CA ALA A 84 12.81 -15.16 -25.71
C ALA A 84 13.28 -14.40 -26.96
N GLU A 85 14.10 -15.04 -27.81
CA GLU A 85 14.52 -14.45 -29.09
C GLU A 85 13.32 -14.22 -30.01
N GLN A 86 12.44 -15.20 -30.18
CA GLN A 86 11.20 -15.04 -30.96
C GLN A 86 10.31 -13.91 -30.43
N PHE A 87 10.17 -13.80 -29.11
CA PHE A 87 9.43 -12.69 -28.50
C PHE A 87 10.08 -11.33 -28.76
N GLN A 88 11.41 -11.24 -28.60
CA GLN A 88 12.14 -10.00 -28.85
C GLN A 88 12.06 -9.59 -30.33
N ASP A 89 12.18 -10.55 -31.24
CA ASP A 89 12.06 -10.33 -32.68
C ASP A 89 10.66 -9.88 -33.07
N TRP A 90 9.62 -10.53 -32.55
CA TRP A 90 8.23 -10.13 -32.77
C TRP A 90 7.98 -8.68 -32.30
N LEU A 91 8.48 -8.33 -31.10
CA LEU A 91 8.39 -6.95 -30.62
C LEU A 91 9.12 -5.96 -31.54
N ALA A 92 10.33 -6.29 -31.97
CA ALA A 92 11.20 -5.40 -32.73
C ALA A 92 10.77 -5.21 -34.20
N THR A 93 10.23 -6.25 -34.82
CA THR A 93 9.91 -6.27 -36.26
C THR A 93 8.45 -5.95 -36.55
N GLU A 94 7.54 -6.25 -35.63
CA GLU A 94 6.10 -6.12 -35.84
C GLU A 94 5.47 -5.10 -34.89
N VAL A 95 5.52 -5.36 -33.58
CA VAL A 95 4.74 -4.59 -32.59
C VAL A 95 5.22 -3.14 -32.47
N LEU A 96 6.51 -2.93 -32.18
CA LEU A 96 7.06 -1.58 -31.99
C LEU A 96 6.98 -0.74 -33.28
N PRO A 97 7.30 -1.28 -34.48
CA PRO A 97 7.08 -0.57 -35.73
C PRO A 97 5.62 -0.21 -35.99
N ALA A 98 4.67 -1.11 -35.70
CA ALA A 98 3.24 -0.83 -35.86
C ALA A 98 2.78 0.32 -34.95
N ILE A 99 3.15 0.27 -33.66
CA ILE A 99 2.85 1.34 -32.70
C ILE A 99 3.43 2.68 -33.18
N ARG A 100 4.69 2.69 -33.64
CA ARG A 100 5.33 3.93 -34.14
C ARG A 100 4.63 4.50 -35.37
N LYS A 101 4.14 3.65 -36.29
CA LYS A 101 3.52 4.08 -37.55
C LYS A 101 2.04 4.45 -37.40
N HIS A 102 1.30 3.72 -36.57
CA HIS A 102 -0.17 3.77 -36.53
C HIS A 102 -0.73 4.22 -35.18
N GLY A 103 0.12 4.39 -34.16
CA GLY A 103 -0.29 4.78 -32.81
C GLY A 103 -0.81 3.63 -31.95
N GLY A 104 -0.90 2.41 -32.50
CA GLY A 104 -1.35 1.21 -31.78
C GLY A 104 -0.99 -0.07 -32.53
N TYR A 105 -1.22 -1.21 -31.86
CA TYR A 105 -1.07 -2.54 -32.42
C TYR A 105 -2.33 -3.35 -32.08
N LEU A 106 -2.91 -3.99 -33.09
CA LEU A 106 -3.98 -4.96 -32.97
C LEU A 106 -3.45 -6.28 -33.54
N THR A 107 -3.80 -7.40 -32.91
CA THR A 107 -3.55 -8.71 -33.51
C THR A 107 -4.31 -8.84 -34.84
N GLU A 108 -3.82 -9.65 -35.77
CA GLU A 108 -4.48 -9.86 -37.06
C GLU A 108 -5.96 -10.21 -36.90
N GLN A 109 -6.27 -11.11 -35.97
CA GLN A 109 -7.64 -11.48 -35.63
C GLN A 109 -8.49 -10.29 -35.19
N LYS A 110 -7.99 -9.44 -34.28
CA LYS A 110 -8.76 -8.26 -33.83
C LYS A 110 -8.83 -7.17 -34.88
N LEU A 111 -7.85 -7.06 -35.76
CA LEU A 111 -7.91 -6.18 -36.91
C LEU A 111 -9.01 -6.64 -37.88
N GLU A 112 -9.07 -7.93 -38.21
CA GLU A 112 -10.13 -8.50 -39.05
C GLU A 112 -11.52 -8.29 -38.44
N GLU A 113 -11.69 -8.59 -37.15
CA GLU A 113 -12.96 -8.34 -36.44
C GLU A 113 -13.36 -6.87 -36.46
N ALA A 114 -12.39 -5.94 -36.32
CA ALA A 114 -12.64 -4.51 -36.40
C ALA A 114 -13.01 -4.04 -37.81
N LEU A 115 -12.40 -4.65 -38.85
CA LEU A 115 -12.71 -4.36 -40.25
C LEU A 115 -14.09 -4.89 -40.65
N LEU A 116 -14.47 -6.07 -40.14
CA LEU A 116 -15.76 -6.68 -40.41
C LEU A 116 -16.90 -6.06 -39.58
N ASN A 117 -16.59 -5.59 -38.38
CA ASN A 117 -17.53 -4.97 -37.47
C ASN A 117 -16.92 -3.73 -36.77
N PRO A 118 -17.25 -2.51 -37.22
CA PRO A 118 -16.80 -1.28 -36.60
C PRO A 118 -17.14 -1.14 -35.10
N ASP A 119 -18.21 -1.79 -34.63
CA ASP A 119 -18.60 -1.77 -33.21
C ASP A 119 -17.54 -2.44 -32.32
N THR A 120 -16.69 -3.32 -32.88
CA THR A 120 -15.56 -3.92 -32.17
C THR A 120 -14.64 -2.84 -31.57
N LEU A 121 -14.34 -1.79 -32.33
CA LEU A 121 -13.49 -0.69 -31.86
C LEU A 121 -14.21 0.16 -30.81
N ILE A 122 -15.52 0.39 -30.96
CA ILE A 122 -16.34 1.14 -30.00
C ILE A 122 -16.40 0.39 -28.67
N ASN A 123 -16.63 -0.92 -28.71
CA ASN A 123 -16.69 -1.78 -27.53
C ASN A 123 -15.34 -1.83 -26.83
N LEU A 124 -14.24 -1.99 -27.58
CA LEU A 124 -12.89 -1.96 -27.02
C LEU A 124 -12.58 -0.62 -26.34
N ALA A 125 -12.88 0.49 -27.00
CA ALA A 125 -12.67 1.83 -26.43
C ALA A 125 -13.54 2.04 -25.17
N THR A 126 -14.76 1.53 -25.16
CA THR A 126 -15.67 1.62 -24.01
C THR A 126 -15.16 0.81 -22.82
N GLN A 127 -14.68 -0.42 -23.05
CA GLN A 127 -14.08 -1.25 -22.01
C GLN A 127 -12.82 -0.58 -21.42
N LEU A 128 -11.90 -0.10 -22.26
CA LEU A 128 -10.71 0.62 -21.81
C LEU A 128 -11.04 1.87 -20.99
N LYS A 129 -12.11 2.58 -21.35
CA LYS A 129 -12.59 3.74 -20.58
C LYS A 129 -13.08 3.31 -19.20
N GLN A 130 -13.90 2.26 -19.12
CA GLN A 130 -14.41 1.74 -17.85
C GLN A 130 -13.30 1.22 -16.93
N GLU A 131 -12.31 0.51 -17.49
CA GLU A 131 -11.14 0.06 -16.73
C GLU A 131 -10.34 1.23 -16.14
N ARG A 132 -10.12 2.30 -16.92
CA ARG A 132 -9.45 3.52 -16.44
C ARG A 132 -10.22 4.20 -15.32
N GLU A 133 -11.53 4.34 -15.47
CA GLU A 133 -12.40 4.93 -14.44
C GLU A 133 -12.38 4.08 -13.15
N GLY A 134 -12.46 2.75 -13.28
CA GLY A 134 -12.34 1.82 -12.16
C GLY A 134 -11.00 1.92 -11.45
N ARG A 135 -9.89 1.98 -12.21
CA ARG A 135 -8.54 2.14 -11.65
C ARG A 135 -8.39 3.46 -10.90
N LEU A 136 -8.88 4.57 -11.45
CA LEU A 136 -8.83 5.88 -10.79
C LEU A 136 -9.60 5.86 -9.46
N ILE A 137 -10.76 5.23 -9.42
CA ILE A 137 -11.56 5.08 -8.19
C ILE A 137 -10.80 4.23 -7.16
N ALA A 138 -10.17 3.13 -7.59
CA ALA A 138 -9.37 2.28 -6.71
C ALA A 138 -8.13 3.01 -6.17
N GLU A 139 -7.39 3.73 -7.03
CA GLU A 139 -6.25 4.56 -6.64
C GLU A 139 -6.66 5.66 -5.65
N GLN A 140 -7.81 6.32 -5.86
CA GLN A 140 -8.36 7.30 -4.92
C GLN A 140 -8.66 6.66 -3.55
N ARG A 141 -9.30 5.49 -3.53
CA ARG A 141 -9.56 4.76 -2.27
C ARG A 141 -8.26 4.37 -1.57
N VAL A 142 -7.26 3.89 -2.30
CA VAL A 142 -5.94 3.57 -1.73
C VAL A 142 -5.27 4.82 -1.17
N ASN A 143 -5.29 5.94 -1.89
CA ASN A 143 -4.73 7.23 -1.47
C ASN A 143 -5.46 7.86 -0.28
N GLU A 144 -6.76 7.60 -0.10
CA GLU A 144 -7.48 8.01 1.11
C GLU A 144 -7.13 7.14 2.34
N LEU A 145 -6.67 5.91 2.10
CA LEU A 145 -6.29 4.94 3.13
C LEU A 145 -4.80 5.01 3.51
N THR A 146 -3.91 5.42 2.61
CA THR A 146 -2.44 5.45 2.86
C THR A 146 -1.97 6.50 3.88
N PRO A 147 -2.42 7.77 3.85
CA PRO A 147 -2.06 8.74 4.89
C PRO A 147 -2.77 8.44 6.22
N LYS A 148 -3.80 7.58 6.22
CA LYS A 148 -4.36 7.01 7.46
C LYS A 148 -3.48 5.89 8.04
N ALA A 149 -2.51 5.31 7.33
CA ALA A 149 -1.71 4.20 7.88
C ALA A 149 -0.51 4.69 8.73
N SER A 150 0.18 5.75 8.33
CA SER A 150 1.49 6.15 8.93
C SER A 150 1.45 6.51 10.43
N TYR A 151 0.50 7.37 10.86
CA TYR A 151 0.33 7.70 12.28
C TYR A 151 -0.41 6.58 13.01
N TYR A 152 -1.44 6.00 12.38
CA TYR A 152 -2.32 5.03 13.03
C TYR A 152 -1.58 3.73 13.34
N ASP A 153 -0.73 3.21 12.45
CA ASP A 153 -0.02 1.94 12.67
C ASP A 153 1.04 2.05 13.78
N LYS A 154 1.76 3.17 13.84
CA LYS A 154 2.75 3.42 14.91
C LYS A 154 2.09 3.65 16.27
N VAL A 155 0.92 4.28 16.29
CA VAL A 155 0.21 4.64 17.51
C VAL A 155 -0.67 3.52 18.06
N LEU A 156 -1.41 2.82 17.20
CA LEU A 156 -2.36 1.76 17.58
C LEU A 156 -1.69 0.44 18.00
N SER A 157 -0.40 0.26 17.73
CA SER A 157 0.34 -0.95 18.10
C SER A 157 0.51 -1.17 19.62
N ASN A 158 0.29 -0.15 20.45
CA ASN A 158 0.46 -0.25 21.91
C ASN A 158 -0.89 -0.12 22.66
N LYS A 159 -1.37 -1.18 23.30
CA LYS A 159 -2.65 -1.16 24.04
C LYS A 159 -2.63 -0.37 25.36
N ALA A 160 -1.52 0.29 25.72
CA ALA A 160 -1.38 1.01 26.98
C ALA A 160 -2.14 2.34 27.02
N LEU A 161 -2.67 2.68 28.21
CA LEU A 161 -3.14 4.02 28.55
C LEU A 161 -1.95 5.00 28.57
N VAL A 162 -2.05 6.09 27.83
CA VAL A 162 -0.95 7.07 27.71
C VAL A 162 -1.27 8.39 28.41
N THR A 163 -0.27 9.10 28.90
CA THR A 163 -0.46 10.45 29.44
C THR A 163 -0.58 11.46 28.30
N ILE A 164 -1.21 12.60 28.56
CA ILE A 164 -1.27 13.70 27.59
C ILE A 164 0.13 14.19 27.16
N THR A 165 1.14 14.05 28.02
CA THR A 165 2.53 14.39 27.70
C THR A 165 3.11 13.52 26.60
N VAL A 166 2.77 12.22 26.56
CA VAL A 166 3.20 11.32 25.48
C VAL A 166 2.60 11.79 24.15
N ILE A 167 1.30 12.08 24.14
CA ILE A 167 0.61 12.60 22.94
C ILE A 167 1.20 13.95 22.53
N ALA A 168 1.47 14.86 23.47
CA ALA A 168 2.03 16.18 23.20
C ALA A 168 3.40 16.11 22.48
N LYS A 169 4.21 15.08 22.76
CA LYS A 169 5.49 14.85 22.09
C LYS A 169 5.34 14.53 20.62
N ASP A 170 4.26 13.83 20.22
CA ASP A 170 3.96 13.57 18.81
C ASP A 170 3.76 14.88 18.01
N TYR A 171 3.34 15.95 18.68
CA TYR A 171 3.10 17.27 18.09
C TYR A 171 4.25 18.26 18.32
N GLY A 172 5.35 17.79 18.93
CA GLY A 172 6.53 18.62 19.19
C GLY A 172 6.33 19.63 20.33
N MET A 173 5.37 19.41 21.23
CA MET A 173 5.06 20.35 22.31
C MET A 173 5.08 19.70 23.70
N SER A 174 5.06 20.55 24.74
CA SER A 174 5.00 20.09 26.12
C SER A 174 3.58 19.65 26.49
N GLY A 175 3.43 18.76 27.46
CA GLY A 175 2.12 18.38 27.99
C GLY A 175 1.32 19.58 28.53
N LYS A 176 2.01 20.60 29.06
CA LYS A 176 1.38 21.86 29.49
C LYS A 176 0.79 22.63 28.31
N ALA A 177 1.54 22.76 27.22
CA ALA A 177 1.08 23.42 26.00
C ALA A 177 -0.10 22.67 25.36
N MET A 178 -0.01 21.34 25.30
CA MET A 178 -1.11 20.50 24.80
C MET A 178 -2.36 20.63 25.67
N ASN A 179 -2.22 20.65 27.00
CA ASN A 179 -3.36 20.85 27.90
C ASN A 179 -4.03 22.22 27.71
N ALA A 180 -3.26 23.27 27.47
CA ALA A 180 -3.77 24.60 27.18
C ALA A 180 -4.51 24.63 25.83
N LEU A 181 -3.92 24.04 24.79
CA LEU A 181 -4.54 23.92 23.46
C LEU A 181 -5.87 23.15 23.53
N LEU A 182 -5.90 22.01 24.20
CA LEU A 182 -7.13 21.23 24.35
C LEU A 182 -8.18 21.94 25.22
N HIS A 183 -7.76 22.83 26.11
CA HIS A 183 -8.68 23.68 26.86
C HIS A 183 -9.30 24.76 25.98
N GLU A 184 -8.49 25.44 25.18
CA GLU A 184 -8.93 26.45 24.21
C GLU A 184 -9.88 25.87 23.17
N LEU A 185 -9.61 24.65 22.69
CA LEU A 185 -10.48 23.91 21.78
C LEU A 185 -11.74 23.34 22.48
N GLY A 186 -11.89 23.54 23.79
CA GLY A 186 -13.01 23.10 24.60
C GLY A 186 -13.10 21.57 24.75
N VAL A 187 -11.99 20.85 24.64
CA VAL A 187 -11.92 19.38 24.78
C VAL A 187 -11.87 18.96 26.23
N GLN A 188 -11.10 19.68 27.05
CA GLN A 188 -10.95 19.40 28.47
C GLN A 188 -10.94 20.68 29.31
N TYR A 189 -11.22 20.53 30.60
CA TYR A 189 -11.12 21.59 31.60
C TYR A 189 -10.33 21.10 32.80
N LYS A 190 -9.79 22.04 33.57
CA LYS A 190 -9.02 21.72 34.78
C LYS A 190 -9.94 21.74 36.00
N GLN A 191 -9.97 20.65 36.76
CA GLN A 191 -10.63 20.55 38.05
C GLN A 191 -9.60 20.18 39.12
N GLY A 192 -9.30 21.14 40.01
CA GLY A 192 -8.21 21.01 40.96
C GLY A 192 -6.86 20.80 40.25
N THR A 193 -6.23 19.65 40.49
CA THR A 193 -4.96 19.27 39.86
C THR A 193 -5.12 18.43 38.59
N THR A 194 -6.35 18.04 38.23
CA THR A 194 -6.63 17.04 37.20
C THR A 194 -7.35 17.65 36.00
N TRP A 195 -7.05 17.15 34.79
CA TRP A 195 -7.70 17.58 33.55
C TRP A 195 -8.79 16.60 33.16
N LEU A 196 -10.04 17.05 33.07
CA LEU A 196 -11.19 16.21 32.74
C LEU A 196 -11.82 16.64 31.42
N LEU A 197 -12.42 15.70 30.70
CA LEU A 197 -13.11 15.99 29.45
C LEU A 197 -14.42 16.74 29.68
N TYR A 198 -14.74 17.70 28.82
CA TYR A 198 -16.07 18.30 28.77
C TYR A 198 -17.13 17.24 28.44
N ALA A 199 -18.37 17.46 28.90
CA ALA A 199 -19.49 16.51 28.77
C ALA A 199 -19.67 15.96 27.34
N ARG A 200 -19.45 16.79 26.32
CA ARG A 200 -19.56 16.42 24.90
C ARG A 200 -18.59 15.33 24.43
N TYR A 201 -17.51 15.07 25.19
CA TYR A 201 -16.50 14.04 24.88
C TYR A 201 -16.47 12.89 25.88
N GLN A 202 -17.16 12.98 27.03
CA GLN A 202 -17.09 11.97 28.09
C GLN A 202 -17.60 10.59 27.66
N LYS A 203 -18.64 10.54 26.82
CA LYS A 203 -19.22 9.27 26.31
C LYS A 203 -18.39 8.62 25.20
N ASN A 204 -17.35 9.28 24.71
CA ASN A 204 -16.61 8.78 23.54
C ASN A 204 -15.56 7.72 23.92
N GLY A 205 -15.32 7.48 25.21
CA GLY A 205 -14.31 6.53 25.69
C GLY A 205 -12.87 7.00 25.46
N TRP A 206 -12.66 8.31 25.41
CA TRP A 206 -11.37 8.92 25.09
C TRP A 206 -10.35 8.87 26.23
N THR A 207 -10.82 8.87 27.48
CA THR A 207 -9.97 8.91 28.66
C THR A 207 -10.37 7.87 29.70
N HIS A 208 -9.41 7.46 30.52
CA HIS A 208 -9.60 6.69 31.74
C HIS A 208 -8.99 7.47 32.91
N SER A 209 -9.64 7.43 34.06
CA SER A 209 -9.14 8.07 35.27
C SER A 209 -8.43 7.04 36.13
N GLU A 210 -7.17 7.30 36.45
CA GLU A 210 -6.33 6.43 37.29
C GLU A 210 -5.95 7.19 38.55
N THR A 211 -6.19 6.60 39.72
CA THR A 211 -5.79 7.17 41.00
C THR A 211 -4.38 6.71 41.33
N VAL A 212 -3.45 7.65 41.51
CA VAL A 212 -2.06 7.38 41.87
C VAL A 212 -1.78 7.95 43.26
N MET A 213 -1.15 7.15 44.13
CA MET A 213 -0.67 7.62 45.43
C MET A 213 0.64 8.38 45.23
N ILE A 214 0.69 9.63 45.68
CA ILE A 214 1.88 10.48 45.60
C ILE A 214 2.30 10.85 47.02
N THR A 215 3.53 10.53 47.38
CA THR A 215 4.14 10.94 48.66
C THR A 215 4.67 12.36 48.53
N ASP A 216 4.30 13.23 49.47
CA ASP A 216 4.83 14.60 49.56
C ASP A 216 6.26 14.63 50.16
N LYS A 217 6.86 15.82 50.24
CA LYS A 217 8.21 16.00 50.79
C LYS A 217 8.30 15.74 52.30
N ASP A 218 7.15 15.71 52.97
CA ASP A 218 7.01 15.52 54.42
C ASP A 218 6.62 14.08 54.77
N GLY A 219 6.55 13.18 53.78
CA GLY A 219 6.27 11.75 53.94
C GLY A 219 4.79 11.39 53.95
N ASN A 220 3.86 12.33 53.74
CA ASN A 220 2.43 12.03 53.68
C ASN A 220 2.03 11.54 52.29
N GLU A 221 1.19 10.51 52.24
CA GLU A 221 0.64 10.00 50.99
C GLU A 221 -0.66 10.70 50.63
N LYS A 222 -0.77 11.16 49.39
CA LYS A 222 -1.98 11.77 48.83
C LYS A 222 -2.42 11.02 47.57
N ALA A 223 -3.68 10.59 47.55
CA ALA A 223 -4.30 10.07 46.34
C ALA A 223 -4.55 11.23 45.35
N VAL A 224 -3.97 11.14 44.15
CA VAL A 224 -4.16 12.11 43.06
C VAL A 224 -4.76 11.40 41.85
N LEU A 225 -5.89 11.90 41.38
CA LEU A 225 -6.54 11.41 40.19
C LEU A 225 -5.82 11.94 38.95
N ASN A 226 -5.42 11.05 38.04
CA ASN A 226 -4.79 11.40 36.78
C ASN A 226 -5.62 10.91 35.60
N THR A 227 -5.67 11.74 34.55
CA THR A 227 -6.38 11.39 33.33
C THR A 227 -5.42 10.83 32.30
N LYS A 228 -5.65 9.59 31.92
CA LYS A 228 -4.95 8.90 30.85
C LYS A 228 -5.83 8.81 29.62
N TRP A 229 -5.21 8.74 28.45
CA TRP A 229 -5.86 8.69 27.17
C TRP A 229 -5.83 7.28 26.60
N THR A 230 -6.97 6.84 26.07
CA THR A 230 -7.10 5.58 25.37
C THR A 230 -6.61 5.73 23.92
N GLN A 231 -6.45 4.62 23.21
CA GLN A 231 -6.18 4.66 21.77
C GLN A 231 -7.28 5.38 20.99
N LYS A 232 -8.54 5.12 21.37
CA LYS A 232 -9.70 5.81 20.82
C LYS A 232 -9.66 7.32 21.09
N GLY A 233 -9.16 7.73 22.25
CA GLY A 233 -8.94 9.13 22.60
C GLY A 233 -7.82 9.78 21.79
N ARG A 234 -6.69 9.10 21.63
CA ARG A 234 -5.55 9.59 20.83
C ARG A 234 -5.92 9.76 19.36
N LEU A 235 -6.72 8.82 18.82
CA LEU A 235 -7.30 8.93 17.49
C LEU A 235 -8.28 10.11 17.38
N GLY A 236 -9.23 10.22 18.31
CA GLY A 236 -10.19 11.33 18.32
C GLY A 236 -9.52 12.70 18.43
N LEU A 237 -8.44 12.80 19.22
CA LEU A 237 -7.61 14.00 19.28
C LEU A 237 -6.91 14.30 17.96
N TYR A 238 -6.34 13.29 17.31
CA TYR A 238 -5.67 13.46 16.02
C TYR A 238 -6.62 14.02 14.97
N GLU A 239 -7.80 13.43 14.81
CA GLU A 239 -8.79 13.92 13.84
C GLU A 239 -9.24 15.35 14.15
N LEU A 240 -9.46 15.67 15.43
CA LEU A 240 -9.87 16.99 15.88
C LEU A 240 -8.79 18.05 15.61
N LEU A 241 -7.54 17.73 15.95
CA LEU A 241 -6.39 18.63 15.79
C LEU A 241 -6.07 18.85 14.32
N LYS A 242 -6.10 17.79 13.50
CA LYS A 242 -5.89 17.87 12.05
C LYS A 242 -6.91 18.78 11.37
N ARG A 243 -8.20 18.67 11.71
CA ARG A 243 -9.26 19.58 11.21
C ARG A 243 -9.04 21.04 11.59
N ARG A 244 -8.26 21.30 12.63
CA ARG A 244 -7.91 22.63 13.13
C ARG A 244 -6.52 23.10 12.69
N GLY A 245 -5.86 22.36 11.79
CA GLY A 245 -4.55 22.70 11.23
C GLY A 245 -3.34 22.27 12.07
N TYR A 246 -3.55 21.53 13.16
CA TYR A 246 -2.46 21.01 13.99
C TYR A 246 -2.10 19.59 13.55
N LEU A 247 -0.96 19.44 12.88
CA LEU A 247 -0.43 18.15 12.44
C LEU A 247 0.64 17.62 13.41
N PRO A 248 0.76 16.30 13.61
CA PRO A 248 1.91 15.69 14.29
C PRO A 248 3.22 15.98 13.54
N VAL A 249 4.36 15.97 14.25
CA VAL A 249 5.69 16.25 13.69
C VAL A 249 6.01 15.34 12.51
N ILE A 250 5.67 14.05 12.62
CA ILE A 250 5.89 13.05 11.56
C ILE A 250 5.17 13.37 10.24
N GLU A 251 4.04 14.09 10.29
CA GLU A 251 3.29 14.52 9.11
C GLU A 251 3.73 15.91 8.60
N ARG A 252 4.52 16.66 9.39
CA ARG A 252 5.08 17.95 8.96
C ARG A 252 6.35 17.77 8.12
N GLU A 253 7.10 16.71 8.34
CA GLU A 253 8.35 16.41 7.61
C GLU A 253 8.13 15.83 6.21
N THR A 254 6.88 15.49 5.87
CA THR A 254 6.48 14.91 4.57
C THR A 254 5.74 15.90 3.67
N ALA A 255 5.71 17.19 4.03
CA ALA A 255 5.07 18.27 3.28
C ALA A 255 6.08 19.20 2.60
#